data_AF-A0AAP4Y460-F1
#
_entry.id   AF-A0AAP4Y460-F1
#
_cell.length_a   1.000
_cell.length_b   1.000
_cell.length_c   1.000
_cell.angle_alpha   90.00
_cell.angle_beta   90.00
_cell.angle_gamma   90.00
#
_symmetry.space_group_name_H-M   'P 1'
#
loop_
_entity.id
_entity.type
_entity.pdbx_description
1 polymer ?
#
loop_
_entity_poly.entity_id
_entity_poly.type
_entity_poly.pdbx_seq_one_letter_code
_entity_poly.pdbx_strand_id
1 'polypeptide(L)' 'TETKGKKRPANFSVSLDGGPGHTIKSDKGSFTFSDVPVGTHSVSLSVPGECTVTSPNPQEADVSFGQTIGVSFKTNCP' A
#
# COMPACT_ATOMS: atom_id res chain seq x y z
N THR A 1 11.90 -21.74 21.45
CA THR A 1 11.85 -20.27 21.41
C THR A 1 11.95 -19.85 19.95
N GLU A 2 10.81 -19.59 19.30
CA GLU A 2 10.80 -19.12 17.91
C GLU A 2 11.26 -17.66 17.86
N THR A 3 12.53 -17.43 17.52
CA THR A 3 13.02 -16.11 17.16
C THR A 3 12.63 -15.81 15.71
N LYS A 4 11.33 -15.59 15.46
CA LYS A 4 10.90 -14.87 14.25
C LYS A 4 11.34 -13.43 14.47
N GLY A 5 12.45 -13.05 13.83
CA GLY A 5 13.09 -11.74 13.96
C GLY A 5 12.04 -10.65 14.01
N LYS A 6 12.10 -9.86 15.09
CA LYS A 6 11.26 -8.68 15.32
C LYS A 6 11.52 -7.67 14.20
N LYS A 7 10.95 -7.88 13.01
CA LYS A 7 10.88 -6.86 11.97
C LYS A 7 9.96 -5.81 12.57
N ARG A 8 10.55 -4.71 13.04
CA ARG A 8 9.87 -3.55 13.62
C ARG A 8 8.60 -3.29 12.80
N PRO A 9 7.42 -3.02 13.40
CA PRO A 9 6.22 -2.77 12.63
C PRO A 9 6.46 -1.54 11.73
N ALA A 10 6.86 -1.79 10.48
CA ALA A 10 6.89 -0.77 9.45
C ALA A 10 5.42 -0.55 9.11
N ASN A 11 4.91 0.57 9.63
CA ASN A 11 3.58 1.04 9.32
C ASN A 11 3.69 1.69 7.95
N PHE A 12 3.16 1.01 6.94
CA PHE A 12 3.02 1.58 5.61
C PHE A 12 1.72 2.36 5.58
N SER A 13 1.68 3.51 4.93
CA SER A 13 0.44 4.28 4.76
C SER A 13 0.11 4.32 3.28
N VAL A 14 -1.02 3.75 2.89
CA VAL A 14 -1.53 3.84 1.52
C VAL A 14 -2.57 4.94 1.43
N SER A 15 -2.56 5.76 0.39
CA SER A 15 -3.66 6.70 0.12
C SER A 15 -4.15 6.54 -1.30
N LEU A 16 -5.45 6.73 -1.49
CA LEU A 16 -6.13 6.68 -2.78
C LEU A 16 -6.50 8.11 -3.18
N ASP A 17 -6.11 8.56 -4.36
CA ASP A 17 -6.39 9.88 -4.94
C ASP A 17 -5.95 11.07 -4.08
N GLY A 18 -4.91 10.88 -3.26
CA GLY A 18 -4.51 11.90 -2.27
C GLY A 18 -5.50 12.08 -1.12
N GLY A 19 -6.45 11.14 -0.96
CA GLY A 19 -7.37 11.07 0.16
C GLY A 19 -6.70 10.64 1.47
N PRO A 20 -7.51 10.25 2.49
CA PRO A 20 -6.98 9.86 3.79
C PRO A 20 -6.01 8.68 3.68
N GLY A 21 -4.84 8.81 4.29
CA GLY A 21 -3.88 7.72 4.40
C GLY A 21 -4.39 6.61 5.32
N HIS A 22 -4.39 5.38 4.83
CA HIS A 22 -4.75 4.18 5.56
C HIS A 22 -3.49 3.42 5.96
N THR A 23 -3.31 3.17 7.25
CA THR A 23 -2.15 2.45 7.75
C THR A 23 -2.31 0.95 7.56
N ILE A 24 -1.43 0.36 6.75
CA ILE A 24 -1.26 -1.08 6.57
C ILE A 24 -0.12 -1.54 7.48
N LYS A 25 -0.42 -2.52 8.31
CA LYS A 25 0.61 -3.22 9.07
C LYS A 25 1.33 -4.22 8.16
N SER A 26 2.65 -4.28 8.25
CA SER A 26 3.51 -5.20 7.48
C SER A 26 3.12 -6.68 7.61
N ASP A 27 2.41 -7.07 8.67
CA ASP A 27 1.97 -8.45 8.94
C ASP A 27 0.77 -8.88 8.10
N LYS A 28 -0.11 -7.93 7.73
CA LYS A 28 -1.31 -8.16 6.91
C LYS A 28 -1.00 -8.15 5.41
N GLY A 29 0.09 -7.51 4.98
CA GLY A 29 0.66 -7.58 3.62
C GLY A 29 -0.20 -7.00 2.49
N SER A 30 -1.50 -6.83 2.68
CA SER A 30 -2.45 -6.26 1.72
C SER A 30 -3.50 -5.41 2.41
N PHE A 31 -4.04 -4.44 1.67
CA PHE A 31 -5.16 -3.60 2.05
C PHE A 31 -6.08 -3.44 0.83
N THR A 32 -7.38 -3.46 1.07
CA THR A 32 -8.37 -3.37 0.00
C THR A 32 -9.28 -2.18 0.31
N PHE A 33 -9.28 -1.20 -0.60
CA PHE A 33 -10.27 -0.13 -0.57
C PHE A 33 -11.61 -0.72 -1.04
N SER A 34 -12.64 -0.57 -0.22
CA SER A 34 -14.03 -0.91 -0.58
C SER A 34 -14.77 0.37 -0.99
N ASP A 35 -15.84 0.22 -1.76
CA ASP A 35 -16.68 1.35 -2.21
C ASP A 35 -15.93 2.43 -3.01
N VAL A 36 -14.89 2.02 -3.75
CA VAL A 36 -14.17 2.91 -4.67
C VAL A 36 -15.05 3.18 -5.89
N PRO A 37 -15.28 4.46 -6.27
CA PRO A 37 -15.98 4.81 -7.49
C PRO A 37 -15.37 4.15 -8.74
N VAL A 38 -16.15 4.08 -9.82
CA VAL A 38 -15.64 3.59 -11.10
C VAL A 38 -14.86 4.72 -11.76
N GLY A 39 -13.62 4.46 -12.17
CA GLY A 39 -12.74 5.48 -12.76
C GLY A 39 -11.26 5.17 -12.59
N THR A 40 -10.42 6.10 -13.03
CA THR A 40 -8.97 6.05 -12.82
C THR A 40 -8.65 6.61 -11.44
N HIS A 41 -7.95 5.81 -10.63
CA HIS A 41 -7.54 6.17 -9.29
C HIS A 41 -6.03 6.13 -9.14
N SER A 42 -5.45 7.05 -8.37
CA SER A 42 -4.03 7.09 -8.06
C SER A 42 -3.76 6.57 -6.65
N VAL A 43 -3.14 5.40 -6.56
CA VAL A 43 -2.71 4.82 -5.28
C VAL A 43 -1.29 5.28 -4.98
N SER A 44 -1.08 5.92 -3.82
CA SER A 44 0.25 6.25 -3.34
C SER A 44 0.59 5.49 -2.08
N LEU A 45 1.85 5.04 -2.00
CA LEU A 45 2.38 4.35 -0.84
C LEU A 45 3.40 5.23 -0.12
N SER A 46 3.13 5.54 1.13
CA SER A 46 4.08 6.17 2.04
C SER A 46 4.73 5.09 2.90
N VAL A 47 6.06 5.09 2.90
CA VAL A 47 6.88 4.17 3.67
C VAL A 47 7.51 4.92 4.84
N PRO A 48 7.79 4.25 5.97
CA PRO A 48 8.56 4.88 7.05
C PRO A 48 9.95 5.26 6.54
N GLY A 49 10.55 6.34 7.07
CA GLY A 49 11.76 6.96 6.49
C GLY A 49 13.00 6.08 6.36
N GLU A 50 13.07 4.96 7.08
CA GLU A 50 14.12 3.95 6.92
C GLU A 50 13.94 3.12 5.64
N CYS A 51 12.73 3.06 5.09
CA CYS A 51 12.37 2.32 3.90
C CYS A 51 12.31 3.25 2.67
N THR A 52 12.55 2.68 1.49
CA THR A 52 12.41 3.36 0.21
C THR A 52 11.47 2.57 -0.70
N VAL A 53 10.56 3.25 -1.40
CA VAL A 53 9.74 2.61 -2.44
C VAL A 53 10.58 2.55 -3.71
N THR A 54 10.80 1.34 -4.23
CA THR A 54 11.57 1.10 -5.47
C THR A 54 10.68 0.92 -6.69
N SER A 55 9.37 0.71 -6.50
CA SER A 55 8.37 0.74 -7.57
C SER A 55 7.92 2.17 -7.90
N PRO A 56 7.28 2.40 -9.05
CA PRO A 56 6.58 3.66 -9.33
C PRO A 56 5.59 3.99 -8.21
N ASN A 57 5.58 5.26 -7.78
CA ASN A 57 4.71 5.78 -6.74
C ASN A 57 4.45 7.26 -7.03
N PRO A 58 3.20 7.69 -7.31
CA PRO A 58 1.95 6.90 -7.26
C PRO A 58 1.85 5.84 -8.37
N GLN A 59 1.01 4.82 -8.18
CA GLN A 59 0.54 3.92 -9.24
C GLN A 59 -0.91 4.23 -9.60
N GLU A 60 -1.22 4.22 -10.89
CA GLU A 60 -2.59 4.39 -11.38
C GLU A 60 -3.30 3.03 -11.48
N ALA A 61 -4.59 3.03 -11.14
CA ALA A 61 -5.45 1.86 -11.14
C ALA A 61 -6.83 2.23 -11.73
N ASP A 62 -7.22 1.56 -12.81
CA ASP A 62 -8.51 1.77 -13.46
C ASP A 62 -9.59 0.87 -12.86
N VAL A 63 -10.32 1.37 -11.87
CA VAL A 63 -11.38 0.61 -11.21
C VAL A 63 -12.61 0.56 -12.11
N SER A 64 -13.00 -0.66 -12.47
CA SER A 64 -14.23 -0.96 -13.22
C SER A 64 -15.29 -1.56 -12.31
N PHE A 65 -16.57 -1.47 -12.70
CA PHE A 65 -17.68 -1.94 -11.85
C PHE A 65 -17.54 -3.43 -11.51
N GLY A 66 -17.56 -3.76 -10.22
CA GLY A 66 -17.41 -5.14 -9.72
C GLY A 66 -16.03 -5.75 -9.89
N GLN A 67 -15.04 -4.99 -10.35
CA GLN A 67 -13.66 -5.43 -10.52
C GLN A 67 -12.82 -5.07 -9.28
N THR A 68 -11.85 -5.91 -8.96
CA THR A 68 -10.82 -5.62 -7.96
C THR A 68 -9.49 -5.48 -8.67
N ILE A 69 -8.88 -4.29 -8.62
CA ILE A 69 -7.54 -4.07 -9.17
C ILE A 69 -6.50 -4.29 -8.09
N GLY A 70 -5.50 -5.13 -8.42
CA GLY A 70 -4.34 -5.38 -7.57
C GLY A 70 -3.18 -4.45 -7.91
N VAL A 71 -2.83 -3.55 -7.01
CA VAL A 71 -1.66 -2.66 -7.13
C VAL A 71 -0.55 -3.21 -6.23
N SER A 72 0.65 -3.36 -6.77
CA SER A 72 1.79 -3.94 -6.06
C SER A 72 2.95 -2.94 -5.97
N PHE A 73 3.33 -2.61 -4.75
CA PHE A 73 4.48 -1.77 -4.47
C PHE A 73 5.67 -2.61 -4.02
N LYS A 74 6.85 -2.27 -4.54
CA LYS A 74 8.12 -2.83 -4.07
C LYS A 74 8.78 -1.82 -3.15
N THR A 75 9.19 -2.28 -1.98
CA THR A 75 9.89 -1.47 -0.98
C THR A 75 11.19 -2.15 -0.62
N ASN A 76 12.22 -1.34 -0.41
CA ASN A 76 13.51 -1.77 0.12
C ASN A 76 13.68 -1.13 1.50
N CYS A 77 13.70 -1.96 2.53
CA CYS A 77 13.95 -1.54 3.91
C CYS A 77 15.26 -2.21 4.38
N PRO A 78 16.16 -1.47 5.05
CA PRO A 78 17.36 -2.00 5.65
C PRO A 78 17.07 -2.96 6.81
#